data_AF-E3NW27-F1
#
_entry.id   AF-E3NW27-F1
#
_cell.length_a   1.000
_cell.length_b   1.000
_cell.length_c   1.000
_cell.angle_alpha   90.00
_cell.angle_beta   90.00
_cell.angle_gamma   90.00
#
_symmetry.space_group_name_H-M   'P 1'
#
loop_
_entity.id
_entity.type
_entity.pdbx_description
1 polymer ?
#
loop_
_entity_poly.entity_id
_entity_poly.type
_entity_poly.pdbx_seq_one_letter_code
_entity_poly.pdbx_strand_id
1 'polypeptide(L)'
;MDKNFEGVIPKNLNDLHIHYSQWIGFEKLLEIGCKHVVLRNDRITNEEWNLFLKKWIAMETNQNLEYLELDKRKLDIFRDRVLHDISHEIVDEGVKRVLKIRFNETEEISGGIDIKRIDGKTATFFVYRKSRMQFHAMSIH
;
A
#
# COMPACT_ATOMS: atom_id res chain seq x y z
N MET A 1 -3.26 27.64 10.05
CA MET A 1 -3.08 26.19 9.82
C MET A 1 -2.86 25.58 11.18
N ASP A 2 -3.85 24.81 11.65
CA ASP A 2 -3.83 24.31 13.02
C ASP A 2 -2.76 23.23 13.22
N LYS A 3 -2.24 23.30 14.44
CA LYS A 3 -1.17 22.53 15.08
C LYS A 3 -1.13 21.07 14.62
N ASN A 4 0.09 20.61 14.32
CA ASN A 4 0.46 19.21 14.13
C ASN A 4 -0.33 18.31 15.07
N PHE A 5 -1.34 17.62 14.55
CA PHE A 5 -2.11 16.66 15.32
C PHE A 5 -1.18 15.49 15.68
N GLU A 6 -0.73 15.45 16.92
CA GLU A 6 0.07 14.36 17.49
C GLU A 6 -0.79 13.14 17.82
N GLY A 7 -1.73 12.80 16.94
CA GLY A 7 -2.54 11.60 17.09
C GLY A 7 -1.65 10.37 17.23
N VAL A 8 -1.88 9.58 18.29
CA VAL A 8 -1.22 8.29 18.49
C VAL A 8 -2.04 7.24 17.77
N ILE A 9 -1.38 6.44 16.92
CA ILE A 9 -2.02 5.27 16.30
C ILE A 9 -1.98 4.14 17.34
N PRO A 10 -3.14 3.59 17.75
CA PRO A 10 -3.14 2.51 18.72
C PRO A 10 -2.36 1.30 18.20
N LYS A 11 -1.43 0.81 19.03
CA LYS A 11 -0.71 -0.44 18.78
C LYS A 11 -1.72 -1.58 18.98
N ASN A 12 -1.83 -2.51 18.01
CA ASN A 12 -2.75 -3.67 17.97
C ASN A 12 -4.09 -3.50 17.21
N LEU A 13 -4.23 -2.48 16.36
CA LEU A 13 -5.35 -2.47 15.40
C LEU A 13 -5.07 -3.42 14.23
N ASN A 14 -6.05 -4.26 13.88
CA ASN A 14 -5.99 -5.03 12.63
C ASN A 14 -6.21 -4.13 11.40
N ASP A 15 -7.08 -3.13 11.54
CA ASP A 15 -7.55 -2.28 10.45
C ASP A 15 -7.40 -0.80 10.84
N LEU A 16 -6.75 -0.03 9.96
CA LEU A 16 -6.54 1.41 10.13
C LEU A 16 -7.05 2.16 8.91
N HIS A 17 -8.16 2.90 9.06
CA HIS A 17 -8.79 3.65 7.97
C HIS A 17 -8.79 5.15 8.28
N ILE A 18 -7.96 5.91 7.58
CA ILE A 18 -7.84 7.37 7.74
C ILE A 18 -8.11 8.07 6.40
N HIS A 19 -9.23 8.79 6.33
CA HIS A 19 -9.65 9.49 5.12
C HIS A 19 -8.92 10.81 4.84
N TYR A 20 -8.46 11.49 5.90
CA TYR A 20 -7.71 12.73 5.84
C TYR A 20 -6.37 12.49 6.54
N SER A 21 -5.47 11.82 5.83
CA SER A 21 -4.20 11.33 6.38
C SER A 21 -3.03 12.29 6.15
N GLN A 22 -3.29 13.57 5.83
CA GLN A 22 -2.24 14.60 5.64
C GLN A 22 -1.32 14.78 6.86
N TRP A 23 -1.80 14.41 8.06
CA TRP A 23 -1.05 14.48 9.31
C TRP A 23 -0.23 13.21 9.59
N ILE A 24 -0.44 12.15 8.82
CA ILE A 24 0.41 10.95 8.82
C ILE A 24 1.62 11.29 7.96
N GLY A 25 2.70 11.72 8.60
CA GLY A 25 4.00 11.84 7.96
C GLY A 25 4.68 10.48 7.81
N PHE A 26 5.83 10.47 7.12
CA PHE A 26 6.60 9.27 6.86
C PHE A 26 6.98 8.47 8.13
N GLU A 27 7.45 9.14 9.18
CA GLU A 27 7.81 8.45 10.44
C GLU A 27 6.61 7.69 11.03
N LYS A 28 5.42 8.31 11.02
CA LYS A 28 4.19 7.66 11.51
C LYS A 28 3.76 6.50 10.64
N LEU A 29 3.99 6.57 9.32
CA LEU A 29 3.71 5.48 8.39
C LEU A 29 4.53 4.22 8.75
N LEU A 30 5.80 4.40 9.12
CA LEU A 30 6.69 3.30 9.52
C LEU A 30 6.24 2.64 10.83
N GLU A 31 5.61 3.39 11.72
CA GLU A 31 5.12 2.87 13.00
C GLU A 31 3.81 2.06 12.91
N ILE A 32 3.14 2.05 11.74
CA ILE A 32 1.86 1.35 11.58
C ILE A 32 2.05 -0.17 11.62
N GLY A 33 1.55 -0.80 12.69
CA GLY A 33 1.59 -2.26 12.88
C GLY A 33 0.36 -3.03 12.39
N CYS A 34 -0.51 -2.42 11.57
CA CYS A 34 -1.80 -2.98 11.17
C CYS A 34 -1.71 -3.93 9.96
N LYS A 35 -2.72 -4.79 9.82
CA LYS A 35 -2.87 -5.70 8.67
C LYS A 35 -3.48 -5.02 7.46
N HIS A 36 -4.49 -4.18 7.67
CA HIS A 36 -5.17 -3.43 6.63
C HIS A 36 -4.99 -1.96 6.88
N VAL A 37 -4.39 -1.26 5.92
CA VAL A 37 -4.08 0.16 6.01
C VAL A 37 -4.73 0.89 4.85
N VAL A 38 -5.52 1.90 5.18
CA VAL A 38 -6.14 2.81 4.21
C VAL A 38 -5.76 4.22 4.62
N LEU A 39 -4.90 4.85 3.83
CA LEU A 39 -4.52 6.25 3.97
C LEU A 39 -4.99 6.99 2.73
N ARG A 40 -5.95 7.91 2.88
CA ARG A 40 -6.42 8.77 1.78
C ARG A 40 -6.02 10.20 2.01
N ASN A 41 -5.84 10.93 0.91
CA ASN A 41 -5.38 12.31 0.93
C ASN A 41 -4.09 12.45 1.77
N ASP A 42 -3.20 11.47 1.70
CA ASP A 42 -1.90 11.57 2.35
C ASP A 42 -1.03 12.62 1.65
N ARG A 43 0.10 12.99 2.29
CA ARG A 43 1.11 13.86 1.70
C ARG A 43 2.45 13.15 1.49
N ILE A 44 2.42 11.82 1.42
CA ILE A 44 3.60 10.98 1.26
C ILE A 44 4.09 11.10 -0.19
N THR A 45 5.31 11.58 -0.32
CA THR A 45 6.02 11.80 -1.60
C THR A 45 6.35 10.49 -2.29
N ASN A 46 6.76 10.55 -3.57
CA ASN A 46 7.17 9.33 -4.28
C ASN A 46 8.45 8.73 -3.67
N GLU A 47 9.34 9.60 -3.21
CA GLU A 47 10.60 9.28 -2.55
C GLU A 47 10.33 8.59 -1.20
N GLU A 48 9.39 9.08 -0.41
CA GLU A 48 8.98 8.44 0.85
C GLU A 48 8.26 7.11 0.61
N TRP A 49 7.38 7.01 -0.41
CA TRP A 49 6.79 5.71 -0.78
C TRP A 49 7.84 4.71 -1.25
N ASN A 50 8.84 5.15 -2.01
CA ASN A 50 9.96 4.31 -2.46
C ASN A 50 10.75 3.80 -1.25
N LEU A 51 11.09 4.70 -0.31
CA LEU A 51 11.81 4.35 0.91
C LEU A 51 10.99 3.41 1.80
N PHE A 52 9.69 3.65 1.95
CA PHE A 52 8.77 2.77 2.66
C PHE A 52 8.80 1.35 2.09
N LEU A 53 8.71 1.21 0.77
CA LEU A 53 8.71 -0.10 0.10
C LEU A 53 10.05 -0.81 0.25
N LYS A 54 11.18 -0.09 0.16
CA LYS A 54 12.51 -0.68 0.44
C LYS A 54 12.62 -1.20 1.86
N LYS A 55 12.14 -0.42 2.85
CA LYS A 55 12.08 -0.85 4.25
C LYS A 55 11.16 -2.05 4.44
N TRP A 56 10.02 -2.07 3.77
CA TRP A 56 9.10 -3.21 3.81
C TRP A 56 9.74 -4.47 3.20
N ILE A 57 10.42 -4.35 2.05
CA ILE A 57 11.18 -5.43 1.39
C ILE A 57 12.27 -5.98 2.31
N ALA A 58 12.97 -5.11 3.04
CA ALA A 58 13.98 -5.48 4.03
C ALA A 58 13.42 -5.98 5.37
N MET A 59 12.09 -6.09 5.50
CA MET A 59 11.39 -6.43 6.75
C MET A 59 11.66 -5.48 7.93
N GLU A 60 12.02 -4.23 7.66
CA GLU A 60 12.25 -3.22 8.68
C GLU A 60 10.95 -2.59 9.20
N THR A 61 9.84 -2.72 8.46
CA THR A 61 8.57 -2.03 8.77
C THR A 61 7.34 -2.83 8.36
N ASN A 62 6.21 -2.59 9.03
CA ASN A 62 4.87 -3.09 8.70
C ASN A 62 4.84 -4.60 8.34
N GLN A 63 5.49 -5.46 9.12
CA GLN A 63 5.63 -6.89 8.79
C GLN A 63 4.28 -7.64 8.75
N ASN A 64 3.28 -7.12 9.47
CA ASN A 64 1.91 -7.63 9.56
C ASN A 64 1.02 -7.21 8.38
N LEU A 65 1.48 -6.32 7.49
CA LEU A 65 0.68 -5.76 6.41
C LEU A 65 0.21 -6.84 5.44
N GLU A 66 -1.10 -6.89 5.19
CA GLU A 66 -1.79 -7.78 4.25
C GLU A 66 -2.48 -6.99 3.13
N TYR A 67 -2.86 -5.73 3.40
CA TYR A 67 -3.46 -4.81 2.44
C TYR A 67 -3.07 -3.35 2.72
N LEU A 68 -2.70 -2.61 1.68
CA LEU A 68 -2.49 -1.17 1.71
C LEU A 68 -3.25 -0.50 0.55
N GLU A 69 -4.15 0.43 0.84
CA GLU A 69 -4.71 1.31 -0.17
C GLU A 69 -3.83 2.54 -0.36
N LEU A 70 -3.45 2.78 -1.61
CA LEU A 70 -2.69 3.96 -2.04
C LEU A 70 -3.66 5.06 -2.48
N ASP A 71 -3.22 6.32 -2.38
CA ASP A 71 -3.96 7.42 -3.01
C ASP A 71 -4.08 7.21 -4.53
N LYS A 72 -5.06 7.86 -5.16
CA LYS A 72 -5.38 7.67 -6.58
C LYS A 72 -4.18 8.03 -7.46
N ARG A 73 -3.50 7.02 -8.01
CA ARG A 73 -2.34 7.18 -8.89
C ARG A 73 -2.40 6.13 -9.98
N LYS A 74 -2.19 6.51 -11.24
CA LYS A 74 -2.08 5.51 -12.30
C LYS A 74 -0.91 4.57 -12.03
N LEU A 75 -1.11 3.28 -12.27
CA LEU A 75 -0.16 2.23 -11.87
C LEU A 75 1.17 2.32 -12.63
N ASP A 76 1.13 2.72 -13.90
CA ASP A 76 2.30 3.03 -14.73
C ASP A 76 3.13 4.17 -14.16
N ILE A 77 2.48 5.28 -13.77
CA ILE A 77 3.15 6.43 -13.13
C ILE A 77 3.73 6.03 -11.77
N PHE A 78 3.00 5.22 -10.98
CA PHE A 78 3.49 4.74 -9.70
C PHE A 78 4.75 3.88 -9.88
N ARG A 79 4.74 2.95 -10.85
CA ARG A 79 5.91 2.15 -11.19
C ARG A 79 7.10 3.04 -11.55
N ASP A 80 6.91 3.97 -12.48
CA ASP A 80 8.01 4.77 -13.03
C ASP A 80 8.58 5.78 -12.02
N ARG A 81 7.77 6.24 -11.05
CA ARG A 81 8.21 7.24 -10.05
C ARG A 81 8.61 6.62 -8.72
N VAL A 82 7.94 5.57 -8.28
CA VAL A 82 8.13 4.96 -6.95
C VAL A 82 8.93 3.68 -7.03
N LEU A 83 8.81 2.87 -8.08
CA LEU A 83 9.50 1.57 -8.20
C LEU A 83 10.75 1.62 -9.09
N HIS A 84 11.20 2.81 -9.48
CA HIS A 84 12.25 3.01 -10.48
C HIS A 84 13.59 2.32 -10.16
N ASP A 85 13.91 2.11 -8.87
CA ASP A 85 15.09 1.39 -8.40
C ASP A 85 14.76 0.20 -7.50
N ILE A 86 13.51 -0.27 -7.56
CA ILE A 86 13.04 -1.48 -6.86
C ILE A 86 12.80 -2.55 -7.92
N SER A 87 13.39 -3.74 -7.72
CA SER A 87 13.13 -4.89 -8.60
C SER A 87 11.65 -5.27 -8.55
N HIS A 88 11.00 -5.30 -9.71
CA HIS A 88 9.58 -5.61 -9.84
C HIS A 88 9.28 -6.38 -11.13
N GLU A 89 8.18 -7.12 -11.14
CA GLU A 89 7.69 -7.89 -12.27
C GLU A 89 6.34 -7.34 -12.73
N ILE A 90 6.15 -7.20 -14.05
CA ILE A 90 4.85 -6.86 -14.62
C ILE A 90 4.10 -8.15 -14.90
N VAL A 91 2.96 -8.31 -14.26
CA VAL A 91 2.12 -9.49 -14.43
C VAL A 91 1.18 -9.28 -15.60
N ASP A 92 1.18 -10.25 -16.52
CA ASP A 92 0.36 -10.23 -17.73
C ASP A 92 -1.14 -10.13 -17.42
N GLU A 93 -1.88 -9.37 -18.23
CA GLU A 93 -3.32 -9.15 -18.02
C GLU A 93 -4.15 -10.43 -18.19
N GLY A 94 -3.64 -11.47 -18.86
CA GLY A 94 -4.27 -12.78 -18.94
C GLY A 94 -4.15 -13.61 -17.63
N VAL A 95 -3.25 -13.23 -16.72
CA VAL A 95 -3.05 -13.91 -15.43
C VAL A 95 -4.03 -13.37 -14.40
N LYS A 96 -4.84 -14.28 -13.84
CA LYS A 96 -5.88 -13.97 -12.85
C LYS A 96 -5.51 -14.50 -11.47
N ARG A 97 -5.70 -13.67 -10.43
CA ARG A 97 -5.40 -13.99 -9.04
C ARG A 97 -6.49 -13.50 -8.11
N VAL A 98 -6.82 -14.27 -7.09
CA VAL A 98 -7.74 -13.83 -6.02
C VAL A 98 -6.92 -13.09 -4.97
N LEU A 99 -7.05 -11.76 -4.91
CA LEU A 99 -6.28 -10.89 -4.01
C LEU A 99 -7.18 -10.27 -2.94
N LYS A 100 -6.60 -9.95 -1.78
CA LYS A 100 -7.31 -9.23 -0.72
C LYS A 100 -7.55 -7.78 -1.15
N ILE A 101 -8.77 -7.31 -0.92
CA ILE A 101 -9.17 -5.92 -1.12
C ILE A 101 -9.65 -5.31 0.20
N ARG A 102 -10.02 -4.03 0.16
CA ARG A 102 -10.58 -3.31 1.32
C ARG A 102 -11.72 -4.10 1.99
N PHE A 103 -11.79 -4.01 3.33
CA PHE A 103 -12.76 -4.70 4.21
C PHE A 103 -12.56 -6.21 4.31
N ASN A 104 -11.32 -6.69 4.11
CA ASN A 104 -10.95 -8.11 4.20
C ASN A 104 -11.78 -8.99 3.24
N GLU A 105 -12.25 -8.40 2.15
CA GLU A 105 -12.86 -9.12 1.04
C GLU A 105 -11.78 -9.56 0.04
N THR A 106 -12.18 -10.35 -0.95
CA THR A 106 -11.31 -10.75 -2.05
C THR A 106 -11.95 -10.46 -3.40
N GLU A 107 -11.10 -10.23 -4.41
CA GLU A 107 -11.53 -10.01 -5.79
C GLU A 107 -10.59 -10.71 -6.77
N GLU A 108 -11.13 -11.18 -7.90
CA GLU A 108 -10.31 -11.70 -9.00
C GLU A 108 -9.69 -10.51 -9.74
N ILE A 109 -8.38 -10.39 -9.63
CA ILE A 109 -7.57 -9.33 -10.24
C ILE A 109 -6.78 -9.91 -11.41
N SER A 110 -6.79 -9.18 -12.53
CA SER A 110 -6.01 -9.49 -13.72
C SER A 110 -4.75 -8.63 -13.77
N GLY A 111 -3.59 -9.24 -14.04
CA GLY A 111 -2.30 -8.56 -14.11
C GLY A 111 -1.79 -8.01 -12.77
N GLY A 112 -1.18 -6.83 -12.83
CA GLY A 112 -0.61 -6.12 -11.67
C GLY A 112 0.91 -5.97 -11.74
N ILE A 113 1.50 -5.47 -10.65
CA ILE A 113 2.96 -5.32 -10.52
C ILE A 113 3.39 -6.01 -9.22
N ASP A 114 4.30 -6.95 -9.32
CA ASP A 114 4.78 -7.72 -8.18
C ASP A 114 6.13 -7.20 -7.68
N ILE A 115 6.27 -7.09 -6.36
CA ILE A 115 7.55 -6.94 -5.67
C ILE A 115 7.71 -8.08 -4.66
N LYS A 116 8.96 -8.47 -4.38
CA LYS A 116 9.27 -9.55 -3.44
C LYS A 116 9.94 -9.01 -2.18
N ARG A 117 9.44 -9.46 -1.03
CA ARG A 117 10.07 -9.23 0.28
C ARG A 117 11.13 -10.28 0.56
N ILE A 118 12.09 -9.97 1.43
CA ILE A 118 13.22 -10.87 1.73
C ILE A 118 12.81 -12.20 2.39
N ASP A 119 11.62 -12.27 3.00
CA ASP A 119 11.04 -13.53 3.51
C ASP A 119 10.30 -14.35 2.45
N GLY A 120 10.33 -13.93 1.18
CA GLY A 120 9.71 -14.63 0.06
C GLY A 120 8.24 -14.26 -0.19
N LYS A 121 7.63 -13.39 0.63
CA LYS A 121 6.27 -12.89 0.36
C LYS A 121 6.24 -12.02 -0.89
N THR A 122 5.12 -12.09 -1.61
CA THR A 122 4.87 -11.26 -2.78
C THR A 122 3.87 -10.18 -2.42
N ALA A 123 4.15 -8.95 -2.81
CA ALA A 123 3.16 -7.89 -2.82
C ALA A 123 2.79 -7.53 -4.26
N THR A 124 1.50 -7.56 -4.56
CA THR A 124 0.97 -7.18 -5.87
C THR A 124 0.29 -5.83 -5.77
N PHE A 125 0.72 -4.87 -6.58
CA PHE A 125 0.02 -3.63 -6.84
C PHE A 125 -0.99 -3.79 -7.96
N PHE A 126 -2.20 -3.30 -7.77
CA PHE A 126 -3.28 -3.43 -8.74
C PHE A 126 -4.33 -2.33 -8.58
N VAL A 127 -5.24 -2.29 -9.56
CA VAL A 127 -6.37 -1.39 -9.59
C VAL A 127 -7.64 -2.23 -9.66
N TYR A 128 -8.60 -1.92 -8.79
CA TYR A 128 -9.90 -2.59 -8.79
C TYR A 128 -11.04 -1.58 -8.72
N ARG A 129 -12.23 -2.00 -9.14
CA ARG A 129 -13.43 -1.15 -9.17
C ARG A 129 -14.50 -1.79 -8.31
N LYS A 130 -14.96 -1.04 -7.30
CA LYS A 130 -16.11 -1.43 -6.49
C LYS A 130 -17.15 -0.33 -6.52
N SER A 131 -18.36 -0.68 -6.95
CA SER A 131 -19.43 0.27 -7.24
C SER A 131 -18.95 1.34 -8.23
N ARG A 132 -19.08 2.64 -7.90
CA ARG A 132 -18.63 3.76 -8.76
C ARG A 132 -17.20 4.23 -8.44
N MET A 133 -16.46 3.51 -7.60
CA MET A 133 -15.15 3.92 -7.12
C MET A 133 -14.05 3.01 -7.68
N GLN A 134 -12.94 3.63 -8.06
CA GLN A 134 -11.70 2.95 -8.41
C GLN A 134 -10.70 3.11 -7.26
N PHE A 135 -10.03 2.01 -6.93
CA PHE A 135 -9.09 1.90 -5.82
C PHE A 135 -7.75 1.41 -6.34
N HIS A 136 -6.68 1.92 -5.75
CA HIS A 136 -5.31 1.50 -6.03
C HIS A 136 -4.79 0.85 -4.77
N ALA A 137 -4.31 -0.39 -4.88
CA ALA A 137 -4.00 -1.18 -3.71
C ALA A 137 -2.75 -2.03 -3.92
N MET A 138 -2.17 -2.41 -2.78
CA MET A 138 -1.17 -3.43 -2.64
C MET A 138 -1.72 -4.54 -1.76
N SER A 139 -1.71 -5.79 -2.24
CA SER A 139 -2.07 -6.97 -1.44
C SER A 139 -0.86 -7.88 -1.29
N ILE A 140 -0.65 -8.41 -0.09
CA ILE A 140 0.47 -9.29 0.25
C ILE A 140 -0.04 -10.73 0.33
N HIS A 141 0.63 -11.66 -0.36
CA HIS A 141 0.33 -13.10 -0.40
C HIS A 141 1.59 -13.96 -0.39
#